data_AF-R9NF49-F1
#
_entry.id   AF-R9NF49-F1
#
_cell.length_a   1.000
_cell.length_b   1.000
_cell.length_c   1.000
_cell.angle_alpha   90.00
_cell.angle_beta   90.00
_cell.angle_gamma   90.00
#
_symmetry.space_group_name_H-M   'P 1'
#
loop_
_entity.id
_entity.type
_entity.pdbx_description
1 polymer ?
#
loop_
_entity_poly.entity_id
_entity_poly.type
_entity_poly.pdbx_seq_one_letter_code
_entity_poly.pdbx_strand_id
1 'polypeptide(L)'
;MWTRELMGTDVYHLISAFIIYSMVGWLVESIYMSFCNKKLTNRGFGRGPFCPIYGFGGVLGYLILHPLSKNLIGLYLAGAILATAFEYLVGRVMLKIFGEVWWDYNEKPCNYQGIICLESTVAWGFYAIIIITFLHGKILSVIDRFDMGQGVIACKLILFLVLIDYTIKLMNIFHISLKEKKDRLVDAYQSFRARWY
;
A
#
# COMPACT_ATOMS: atom_id res chain seq x y z
N MET A 1 -2.75 -12.11 -21.78
CA MET A 1 -2.72 -10.88 -20.94
C MET A 1 -1.73 -11.04 -19.80
N TRP A 2 -1.77 -12.16 -19.05
CA TRP A 2 -0.85 -12.47 -17.95
C TRP A 2 0.59 -12.79 -18.36
N THR A 3 0.82 -13.26 -19.59
CA THR A 3 2.14 -13.56 -20.17
C THR A 3 2.73 -12.39 -20.97
N ARG A 4 2.09 -11.21 -20.96
CA ARG A 4 2.69 -10.06 -21.64
C ARG A 4 3.90 -9.59 -20.83
N GLU A 5 5.03 -9.43 -21.48
CA GLU A 5 6.23 -8.90 -20.85
C GLU A 5 6.16 -7.38 -20.77
N LEU A 6 6.44 -6.85 -19.58
CA LEU A 6 6.66 -5.43 -19.35
C LEU A 6 8.05 -5.28 -18.76
N MET A 7 8.96 -4.64 -19.50
CA MET A 7 10.36 -4.41 -19.08
C MET A 7 11.12 -5.69 -18.69
N GLY A 8 10.80 -6.83 -19.31
CA GLY A 8 11.47 -8.12 -19.07
C GLY A 8 10.90 -8.95 -17.92
N THR A 9 9.76 -8.54 -17.34
CA THR A 9 9.00 -9.34 -16.36
C THR A 9 7.55 -9.47 -16.84
N ASP A 10 6.96 -10.65 -16.74
CA ASP A 10 5.57 -10.87 -17.13
C ASP A 10 4.58 -10.26 -16.13
N VAL A 11 3.40 -9.93 -16.63
CA VAL A 11 2.31 -9.34 -15.83
C VAL A 11 1.93 -10.22 -14.63
N TYR A 12 2.03 -11.55 -14.74
CA TYR A 12 1.75 -12.44 -13.62
C TYR A 12 2.75 -12.25 -12.47
N HIS A 13 4.05 -12.21 -12.76
CA HIS A 13 5.06 -11.94 -11.74
C HIS A 13 4.92 -10.55 -11.13
N LEU A 14 4.60 -9.52 -11.93
CA LEU A 14 4.39 -8.17 -11.42
C LEU A 14 3.18 -8.08 -10.46
N ILE A 15 2.05 -8.70 -10.82
CA ILE A 15 0.86 -8.70 -9.97
C ILE A 15 1.07 -9.55 -8.73
N SER A 16 1.74 -10.70 -8.86
CA SER A 16 2.05 -11.58 -7.72
C SER A 16 3.03 -10.89 -6.76
N ALA A 17 4.06 -10.23 -7.28
CA ALA A 17 4.99 -9.43 -6.50
C ALA A 17 4.26 -8.26 -5.80
N PHE A 18 3.36 -7.56 -6.50
CA PHE A 18 2.54 -6.50 -5.90
C PHE A 18 1.75 -7.00 -4.68
N ILE A 19 1.10 -8.16 -4.80
CA ILE A 19 0.33 -8.77 -3.71
C ILE A 19 1.26 -9.13 -2.54
N ILE A 20 2.37 -9.82 -2.82
CA ILE A 20 3.32 -10.26 -1.79
C ILE A 20 3.93 -9.06 -1.07
N TYR A 21 4.39 -8.05 -1.80
CA TYR A 21 4.92 -6.82 -1.20
C TYR A 21 3.89 -6.10 -0.33
N SER A 22 2.63 -6.04 -0.77
CA SER A 22 1.55 -5.42 0.00
C SER A 22 1.25 -6.17 1.30
N MET A 23 1.37 -7.50 1.31
CA MET A 23 1.18 -8.32 2.50
C MET A 23 2.39 -8.30 3.44
N VAL A 24 3.61 -8.41 2.89
CA VAL A 24 4.85 -8.37 3.67
C VAL A 24 5.06 -7.00 4.31
N GLY A 25 4.85 -5.93 3.55
CA GLY A 25 4.93 -4.57 4.09
C GLY A 25 3.92 -4.35 5.21
N TRP A 26 2.67 -4.78 5.01
CA TRP A 26 1.65 -4.77 6.06
C TRP A 26 2.09 -5.58 7.30
N LEU A 27 2.66 -6.77 7.10
CA LEU A 27 3.08 -7.65 8.19
C LEU A 27 4.18 -7.01 9.03
N VAL A 28 5.24 -6.53 8.38
CA VAL A 28 6.38 -5.87 9.05
C VAL A 28 5.89 -4.66 9.83
N GLU A 29 5.10 -3.78 9.20
CA GLU A 29 4.61 -2.57 9.85
C GLU A 29 3.64 -2.87 11.00
N SER A 30 2.69 -3.78 10.79
CA SER A 30 1.70 -4.16 11.80
C SER A 30 2.37 -4.85 12.98
N ILE A 31 3.36 -5.71 12.76
CA ILE A 31 4.15 -6.34 13.84
C ILE A 31 4.92 -5.27 14.62
N TYR A 32 5.66 -4.41 13.92
CA TYR A 32 6.46 -3.34 14.54
C TYR A 32 5.59 -2.45 15.44
N MET A 33 4.47 -1.95 14.90
CA MET A 33 3.55 -1.12 15.66
C MET A 33 2.83 -1.87 16.77
N SER A 34 2.58 -3.17 16.58
CA SER A 34 1.98 -3.98 17.64
C SER A 34 2.91 -4.14 18.84
N PHE A 35 4.21 -4.28 18.60
CA PHE A 35 5.21 -4.28 19.66
C PHE A 35 5.32 -2.91 20.33
N CYS A 36 5.43 -1.81 19.56
CA CYS A 36 5.51 -0.46 20.11
C CYS A 36 4.29 -0.09 20.96
N ASN A 37 3.08 -0.44 20.49
CA ASN A 37 1.83 -0.13 21.17
C ASN A 37 1.41 -1.17 22.22
N LYS A 38 2.15 -2.29 22.34
CA LYS A 38 1.81 -3.47 23.17
C LYS A 38 0.39 -4.02 22.94
N LYS A 39 -0.16 -3.82 21.73
CA LYS A 39 -1.49 -4.26 21.32
C LYS A 39 -1.48 -4.58 19.84
N LEU A 40 -2.25 -5.59 19.41
CA LEU A 40 -2.40 -5.91 17.99
C LEU A 40 -2.94 -4.69 17.23
N THR A 41 -2.08 -4.11 16.39
CA THR A 41 -2.32 -2.87 15.66
C THR A 41 -2.26 -3.18 14.17
N ASN A 42 -3.40 -3.03 13.49
CA ASN A 42 -3.47 -3.12 12.04
C ASN A 42 -3.14 -1.75 11.43
N ARG A 43 -2.10 -1.68 10.58
CA ARG A 43 -1.68 -0.46 9.87
C ARG A 43 -2.21 -0.35 8.45
N GLY A 44 -2.84 -1.40 7.94
CA GLY A 44 -3.52 -1.39 6.65
C GLY A 44 -4.76 -0.50 6.64
N PHE A 45 -5.12 0.00 5.46
CA PHE A 45 -6.35 0.77 5.27
C PHE A 45 -7.59 -0.07 5.58
N GLY A 46 -7.65 -1.29 5.04
CA GLY A 46 -8.72 -2.26 5.27
C GLY A 46 -8.54 -3.07 6.56
N ARG A 47 -9.47 -4.00 6.83
CA ARG A 47 -9.34 -4.98 7.93
C ARG A 47 -8.35 -6.09 7.60
N GLY A 48 -8.16 -6.39 6.33
CA GLY A 48 -7.29 -7.46 5.85
C GLY A 48 -5.79 -7.12 5.94
N PRO A 49 -4.92 -8.14 5.83
CA PRO A 49 -3.47 -8.00 5.91
C PRO A 49 -2.86 -7.47 4.60
N PHE A 50 -3.32 -6.31 4.15
CA PHE A 50 -2.97 -5.77 2.85
C PHE A 50 -2.74 -4.27 2.90
N CYS A 51 -1.57 -3.82 2.47
CA CYS A 51 -1.21 -2.41 2.40
C CYS A 51 -0.58 -2.07 1.02
N PRO A 52 -1.38 -1.57 0.05
CA PRO A 52 -0.98 -1.39 -1.34
C PRO A 52 0.21 -0.47 -1.55
N ILE A 53 0.46 0.46 -0.62
CA ILE A 53 1.58 1.40 -0.72
C ILE A 53 2.92 0.67 -0.83
N TYR A 54 3.08 -0.43 -0.10
CA TYR A 54 4.26 -1.27 -0.17
C TYR A 54 4.32 -2.09 -1.46
N GLY A 55 3.16 -2.53 -1.98
CA GLY A 55 3.05 -3.17 -3.29
C GLY A 55 3.51 -2.25 -4.42
N PHE A 56 2.98 -1.03 -4.47
CA PHE A 56 3.38 -0.02 -5.45
C PHE A 56 4.84 0.36 -5.28
N GLY A 57 5.31 0.63 -4.06
CA GLY A 57 6.70 0.95 -3.79
C GLY A 57 7.67 -0.15 -4.23
N GLY A 58 7.37 -1.42 -3.93
CA GLY A 58 8.19 -2.56 -4.32
C GLY A 58 8.23 -2.80 -5.82
N VAL A 59 7.08 -2.76 -6.51
CA VAL A 59 7.00 -3.02 -7.95
C VAL A 59 7.50 -1.83 -8.78
N LEU A 60 7.05 -0.61 -8.49
CA LEU A 60 7.54 0.59 -9.21
C LEU A 60 9.01 0.83 -8.92
N GLY A 61 9.43 0.66 -7.67
CA GLY A 61 10.83 0.72 -7.28
C GLY A 61 11.65 -0.28 -8.07
N TYR A 62 11.18 -1.53 -8.21
CA TYR A 62 11.85 -2.53 -9.06
C TYR A 62 11.94 -2.11 -10.52
N LEU A 63 10.81 -1.73 -11.15
CA LEU A 63 10.81 -1.37 -12.57
C LEU A 63 11.75 -0.20 -12.88
N ILE A 64 11.87 0.77 -11.97
CA ILE A 64 12.72 1.95 -12.15
C ILE A 64 14.19 1.68 -11.79
N LEU A 65 14.43 0.96 -10.69
CA LEU A 65 15.77 0.83 -10.10
C LEU A 65 16.51 -0.44 -10.53
N HIS A 66 15.81 -1.46 -11.05
CA HIS A 66 16.42 -2.71 -11.50
C HIS A 66 17.57 -2.53 -12.52
N PRO A 67 17.51 -1.59 -13.50
CA PRO A 67 18.63 -1.33 -14.40
C PRO A 67 19.92 -0.89 -13.67
N LEU A 68 19.79 -0.30 -12.48
CA LEU A 68 20.91 0.15 -11.65
C LEU A 68 21.41 -0.92 -10.68
N SER A 69 20.86 -2.13 -10.70
CA SER A 69 21.20 -3.22 -9.76
C SER A 69 22.69 -3.55 -9.67
N LYS A 70 23.45 -3.34 -10.75
CA LYS A 70 24.91 -3.56 -10.80
C LYS A 70 25.74 -2.42 -10.20
N ASN A 71 25.17 -1.22 -10.07
CA ASN A 71 25.84 -0.05 -9.49
C ASN A 71 25.18 0.28 -8.16
N LEU A 72 25.69 -0.30 -7.07
CA LEU A 72 25.12 -0.15 -5.73
C LEU A 72 25.04 1.32 -5.25
N ILE A 73 26.02 2.14 -5.61
CA ILE A 73 26.03 3.57 -5.26
C ILE A 73 24.93 4.31 -6.03
N GLY A 74 24.82 4.06 -7.33
CA GLY A 74 23.74 4.61 -8.15
C GLY A 74 22.36 4.16 -7.67
N LEU A 75 22.23 2.89 -7.28
CA LEU A 75 21.01 2.30 -6.74
C LEU A 75 20.63 2.94 -5.40
N TYR A 76 21.58 3.15 -4.50
CA TYR A 76 21.37 3.82 -3.23
C TYR A 76 20.85 5.24 -3.43
N LEU A 77 21.54 6.04 -4.25
CA LEU A 77 21.19 7.45 -4.47
C LEU A 77 19.85 7.58 -5.20
N ALA A 78 19.64 6.82 -6.27
CA ALA A 78 18.37 6.83 -7.00
C ALA A 78 17.22 6.32 -6.12
N GLY A 79 17.46 5.27 -5.33
CA GLY A 79 16.48 4.71 -4.39
C GLY A 79 16.09 5.69 -3.30
N ALA A 80 17.06 6.35 -2.67
CA ALA A 80 16.82 7.39 -1.68
C ALA A 80 15.99 8.54 -2.26
N ILE A 81 16.38 9.07 -3.43
CA ILE A 81 15.65 10.18 -4.08
C ILE A 81 14.22 9.76 -4.44
N LEU A 82 14.06 8.58 -5.06
CA LEU A 82 12.75 8.10 -5.52
C LEU A 82 11.80 7.85 -4.34
N ALA A 83 12.29 7.19 -3.28
CA ALA A 83 11.50 6.90 -2.09
C ALA A 83 11.13 8.19 -1.34
N THR A 84 12.06 9.13 -1.16
CA THR A 84 11.77 10.42 -0.52
C THR A 84 10.79 11.25 -1.34
N ALA A 85 10.89 11.24 -2.68
CA ALA A 85 9.92 11.91 -3.55
C ALA A 85 8.52 11.30 -3.42
N PHE A 86 8.44 9.97 -3.33
CA PHE A 86 7.19 9.25 -3.13
C PHE A 86 6.60 9.51 -1.73
N GLU A 87 7.42 9.45 -0.67
CA GLU A 87 7.05 9.77 0.71
C GLU A 87 6.47 11.19 0.79
N TYR A 88 7.14 12.16 0.16
CA TYR A 88 6.66 13.54 0.08
C TYR A 88 5.30 13.64 -0.63
N LEU A 89 5.17 13.02 -1.81
CA LEU A 89 3.93 13.07 -2.59
C LEU A 89 2.76 12.44 -1.83
N VAL A 90 2.96 11.27 -1.22
CA VAL A 90 1.94 10.59 -0.41
C VAL A 90 1.58 11.44 0.80
N GLY A 91 2.56 11.97 1.54
CA GLY A 91 2.31 12.84 2.69
C GLY A 91 1.50 14.09 2.32
N ARG A 92 1.79 14.70 1.16
CA ARG A 92 1.02 15.85 0.65
C ARG A 92 -0.42 15.49 0.27
N VAL A 93 -0.62 14.33 -0.35
CA VAL A 93 -1.96 13.82 -0.67
C VAL A 93 -2.73 13.52 0.63
N MET A 94 -2.08 12.94 1.62
CA MET A 94 -2.69 12.65 2.92
C MET A 94 -3.11 13.92 3.66
N LEU A 95 -2.25 14.95 3.71
CA LEU A 95 -2.62 16.26 4.27
C LEU A 95 -3.81 16.87 3.55
N LYS A 96 -3.91 16.72 2.23
CA LYS A 96 -5.02 17.29 1.45
C LYS A 96 -6.34 16.56 1.67
N ILE A 97 -6.31 15.24 1.87
CA ILE A 97 -7.52 14.40 1.99
C ILE A 97 -7.96 14.23 3.44
N PHE A 98 -7.01 13.96 4.34
CA PHE A 98 -7.26 13.59 5.73
C PHE A 98 -6.90 14.69 6.74
N GLY A 99 -6.16 15.72 6.33
CA GLY A 99 -5.72 16.81 7.20
C GLY A 99 -4.54 16.47 8.12
N GLU A 100 -4.10 15.22 8.15
CA GLU A 100 -2.99 14.74 8.96
C GLU A 100 -2.10 13.76 8.19
N VAL A 101 -0.84 13.63 8.61
CA VAL A 101 0.10 12.61 8.16
C VAL A 101 0.19 11.54 9.23
N TRP A 102 0.29 10.26 8.84
CA TRP A 102 0.36 9.15 9.80
C TRP A 102 1.74 8.96 10.46
N TRP A 103 2.70 9.81 10.08
CA TRP A 103 4.04 9.89 10.65
C TRP A 103 4.37 11.35 10.94
N ASP A 104 5.20 11.58 11.95
CA ASP A 104 5.64 12.91 12.37
C ASP A 104 7.17 12.96 12.45
N TYR A 105 7.78 13.82 11.63
CA TYR A 105 9.22 14.08 11.62
C TYR A 105 9.60 15.48 12.11
N ASN A 106 8.70 16.22 12.76
CA ASN A 106 8.96 17.60 13.20
C ASN A 106 10.21 17.73 14.10
N GLU A 107 10.46 16.73 14.94
CA GLU A 107 11.62 16.72 15.86
C GLU A 107 12.90 16.12 15.24
N LYS A 108 12.85 15.69 13.98
CA LYS A 108 13.99 15.04 13.31
C LYS A 108 14.91 16.06 12.62
N PRO A 109 16.23 15.81 12.59
CA PRO A 109 17.17 16.70 11.94
C PRO A 109 16.94 16.74 10.42
N CYS A 110 17.09 17.92 9.83
CA CYS A 110 16.87 18.16 8.40
C CYS A 110 15.49 17.69 7.92
N ASN A 111 14.44 17.86 8.74
CA ASN A 111 13.08 17.60 8.31
C ASN A 111 12.56 18.71 7.40
N TYR A 112 11.60 18.36 6.55
CA TYR A 112 10.88 19.31 5.71
C TYR A 112 9.36 19.11 5.87
N GLN A 113 8.70 20.16 6.36
CA GLN A 113 7.25 20.20 6.65
C GLN A 113 6.77 19.10 7.62
N GLY A 114 7.68 18.47 8.39
CA GLY A 114 7.39 17.28 9.19
C GLY A 114 7.05 16.02 8.36
N ILE A 115 7.14 16.09 7.02
CA ILE A 115 6.74 15.02 6.09
C ILE A 115 7.92 14.11 5.72
N ILE A 116 9.08 14.69 5.47
CA ILE A 116 10.30 13.95 5.11
C ILE A 116 11.44 14.36 6.04
N CYS A 117 12.40 13.46 6.27
CA CYS A 117 13.64 13.78 6.99
C CYS A 117 14.85 13.08 6.37
N LEU A 118 16.05 13.59 6.70
CA LEU A 118 17.30 13.04 6.18
C LEU A 118 17.54 11.60 6.66
N GLU A 119 17.20 11.29 7.92
CA GLU A 119 17.31 9.93 8.48
C GLU A 119 16.47 8.93 7.68
N SER A 120 15.22 9.27 7.38
CA SER A 120 14.33 8.46 6.54
C SER A 120 14.90 8.29 5.13
N THR A 121 15.38 9.38 4.51
CA THR A 121 15.98 9.36 3.17
C THR A 121 17.20 8.44 3.08
N VAL A 122 18.08 8.48 4.09
CA VAL A 122 19.25 7.60 4.19
C VAL A 122 18.80 6.14 4.35
N ALA A 123 17.84 5.87 5.23
CA ALA A 123 17.30 4.52 5.41
C ALA A 123 16.68 3.97 4.11
N TRP A 124 15.95 4.80 3.36
CA TRP A 124 15.36 4.42 2.08
C TRP A 124 16.38 3.99 1.04
N GLY A 125 17.55 4.63 0.99
CA GLY A 125 18.64 4.20 0.10
C GLY A 125 19.12 2.78 0.40
N PHE A 126 19.28 2.42 1.68
CA PHE A 126 19.64 1.06 2.08
C PHE A 126 18.52 0.06 1.78
N TYR A 127 17.26 0.43 2.07
CA TYR A 127 16.11 -0.40 1.72
C TYR A 127 16.03 -0.65 0.23
N ALA A 128 16.30 0.34 -0.62
CA ALA A 128 16.33 0.17 -2.07
C ALA A 128 17.35 -0.89 -2.49
N ILE A 129 18.58 -0.85 -1.94
CA ILE A 129 19.57 -1.90 -2.21
C ILE A 129 19.04 -3.27 -1.80
N ILE A 130 18.58 -3.42 -0.55
CA ILE A 130 18.13 -4.71 0.00
C ILE A 130 16.96 -5.25 -0.81
N ILE A 131 15.99 -4.40 -1.14
CA ILE A 131 14.78 -4.79 -1.84
C ILE A 131 15.13 -5.25 -3.26
N ILE A 132 15.92 -4.47 -3.99
CA ILE A 132 16.21 -4.74 -5.41
C ILE A 132 17.20 -5.89 -5.59
N THR A 133 18.24 -5.96 -4.77
CA THR A 133 19.32 -6.95 -4.95
C THR A 133 19.02 -8.30 -4.32
N PHE A 134 18.19 -8.33 -3.26
CA PHE A 134 17.94 -9.56 -2.50
C PHE A 134 16.45 -9.91 -2.44
N LEU A 135 15.61 -9.02 -1.91
CA LEU A 135 14.22 -9.36 -1.62
C LEU A 135 13.41 -9.68 -2.88
N HIS A 136 13.61 -8.91 -3.96
CA HIS A 136 12.86 -9.08 -5.20
C HIS A 136 13.14 -10.45 -5.83
N GLY A 137 14.41 -10.85 -5.93
CA GLY A 137 14.77 -12.18 -6.44
C GLY A 137 14.21 -13.31 -5.58
N LYS A 138 14.15 -13.14 -4.25
CA LYS A 138 13.49 -14.10 -3.35
C LYS A 138 11.99 -14.18 -3.61
N ILE A 139 11.31 -13.04 -3.79
CA ILE A 139 9.87 -12.99 -4.09
C ILE A 139 9.58 -13.69 -5.41
N LEU A 140 10.33 -13.41 -6.47
CA LEU A 140 10.17 -14.10 -7.76
C LEU A 140 10.36 -15.61 -7.61
N SER A 141 11.43 -16.04 -6.91
CA SER A 141 11.66 -17.48 -6.67
C SER A 141 10.58 -18.17 -5.82
N VAL A 142 9.77 -17.42 -5.07
CA VAL A 142 8.59 -17.95 -4.36
C VAL A 142 7.41 -18.05 -5.31
N ILE A 143 7.21 -17.06 -6.18
CA ILE A 143 6.17 -17.06 -7.20
C ILE A 143 6.37 -18.22 -8.18
N ASP A 144 7.62 -18.46 -8.59
CA ASP A 144 8.02 -19.55 -9.51
C ASP A 144 7.77 -20.97 -8.96
N ARG A 145 7.55 -21.12 -7.64
CA ARG A 145 7.24 -22.44 -7.04
C ARG A 145 5.81 -22.90 -7.32
N PHE A 146 4.94 -21.98 -7.70
CA PHE A 146 3.54 -22.26 -7.94
C PHE A 146 3.27 -22.35 -9.43
N ASP A 147 2.41 -23.30 -9.82
CA ASP A 147 1.93 -23.36 -11.19
C ASP A 147 1.20 -22.05 -11.56
N MET A 148 1.50 -21.52 -12.74
CA MET A 148 0.97 -20.23 -13.20
C MET A 148 -0.57 -20.21 -13.21
N GLY A 149 -1.23 -21.33 -13.53
CA GLY A 149 -2.67 -21.42 -13.53
C GLY A 149 -3.27 -21.25 -12.12
N GLN A 150 -2.69 -21.95 -11.14
CA GLN A 150 -3.07 -21.83 -9.74
C GLN A 150 -2.76 -20.44 -9.17
N GLY A 151 -1.58 -19.90 -9.50
CA GLY A 151 -1.15 -18.58 -9.08
C GLY A 151 -2.07 -17.45 -9.57
N VAL A 152 -2.51 -17.52 -10.84
CA VAL A 152 -3.44 -16.53 -11.40
C VAL A 152 -4.81 -16.59 -10.69
N ILE A 153 -5.31 -17.78 -10.37
CA ILE A 153 -6.57 -17.94 -9.62
C ILE A 153 -6.41 -17.33 -8.22
N ALA A 154 -5.32 -17.64 -7.53
CA ALA A 154 -5.02 -17.09 -6.21
C ALA A 154 -4.92 -15.55 -6.25
N CYS A 155 -4.20 -14.98 -7.22
CA CYS A 155 -4.09 -13.54 -7.39
C CYS A 155 -5.45 -12.87 -7.57
N LYS A 156 -6.31 -13.42 -8.43
CA LYS A 156 -7.66 -12.90 -8.64
C LYS A 156 -8.49 -12.94 -7.37
N LEU A 157 -8.46 -14.05 -6.63
CA LEU A 157 -9.20 -14.20 -5.38
C LEU A 157 -8.72 -13.21 -4.32
N ILE A 158 -7.40 -13.07 -4.14
CA ILE A 158 -6.82 -12.14 -3.16
C ILE A 158 -7.20 -10.70 -3.51
N LEU A 159 -7.01 -10.28 -4.77
CA LEU A 159 -7.36 -8.93 -5.20
C LEU A 159 -8.86 -8.65 -5.06
N PHE A 160 -9.71 -9.64 -5.32
CA PHE A 160 -11.15 -9.51 -5.13
C PHE A 160 -11.53 -9.33 -3.66
N LEU A 161 -10.93 -10.11 -2.75
CA LEU A 161 -11.14 -9.95 -1.30
C LEU A 161 -10.65 -8.59 -0.79
N VAL A 162 -9.48 -8.14 -1.25
CA VAL A 162 -8.93 -6.81 -0.93
C VAL A 162 -9.87 -5.71 -1.42
N LEU A 163 -10.40 -5.84 -2.65
CA LEU A 163 -11.34 -4.88 -3.21
C LEU A 163 -12.62 -4.77 -2.35
N ILE A 164 -13.17 -5.90 -1.92
CA ILE A 164 -14.34 -5.92 -1.03
C ILE A 164 -14.03 -5.25 0.31
N ASP A 165 -12.91 -5.60 0.94
CA ASP A 165 -12.54 -5.03 2.24
C ASP A 165 -12.31 -3.50 2.16
N TYR A 166 -11.66 -3.05 1.09
CA TYR A 166 -11.37 -1.65 0.86
C TYR A 166 -12.63 -0.86 0.54
N THR A 167 -13.55 -1.42 -0.26
CA THR A 167 -14.84 -0.78 -0.54
C THR A 167 -15.71 -0.67 0.72
N ILE A 168 -15.78 -1.72 1.54
CA ILE A 168 -16.49 -1.67 2.84
C ILE A 168 -15.87 -0.60 3.75
N LYS A 169 -14.53 -0.54 3.84
CA LYS A 169 -13.85 0.47 4.66
C LYS A 169 -14.10 1.88 4.13
N LEU A 170 -14.00 2.08 2.82
CA LEU A 170 -14.26 3.35 2.15
C LEU A 170 -15.70 3.81 2.42
N MET A 171 -16.69 2.92 2.26
CA MET A 171 -18.10 3.21 2.57
C MET A 171 -18.31 3.64 4.02
N ASN A 172 -17.60 3.00 4.96
CA ASN A 172 -17.66 3.35 6.38
C ASN A 172 -16.99 4.70 6.68
N ILE A 173 -15.82 4.98 6.10
CA ILE A 173 -15.06 6.23 6.30
C ILE A 173 -15.80 7.42 5.70
N PHE A 174 -16.28 7.29 4.47
CA PHE A 174 -16.93 8.39 3.76
C PHE A 174 -18.30 8.73 4.33
N HIS A 175 -18.80 8.00 5.34
CA HIS A 175 -20.16 8.13 5.82
C HIS A 175 -21.10 8.32 4.62
N ILE A 176 -21.04 7.42 3.61
CA ILE A 176 -22.21 7.28 2.76
C ILE A 176 -23.28 6.94 3.76
N SER A 177 -24.14 7.92 4.01
CA SER A 177 -25.00 7.93 5.16
C SER A 177 -26.14 6.99 4.87
N LEU A 178 -25.86 5.69 4.72
CA LEU A 178 -26.84 4.64 4.49
C LEU A 178 -27.84 4.68 5.64
N LYS A 179 -27.38 4.98 6.86
CA LYS A 179 -28.24 5.22 8.02
C LYS A 179 -29.13 6.45 7.81
N GLU A 180 -28.56 7.58 7.41
CA GLU A 180 -29.28 8.86 7.21
C GLU A 180 -30.16 8.91 5.93
N LYS A 181 -29.84 8.10 4.91
CA LYS A 181 -30.67 7.83 3.71
C LYS A 181 -31.78 6.84 4.04
N LYS A 182 -31.50 5.81 4.84
CA LYS A 182 -32.51 4.89 5.36
C LYS A 182 -33.48 5.62 6.28
N ASP A 183 -32.98 6.45 7.19
CA ASP A 183 -33.77 7.26 8.11
C ASP A 183 -34.61 8.28 7.31
N ARG A 184 -34.04 8.96 6.29
CA ARG A 184 -34.83 9.79 5.35
C ARG A 184 -35.93 9.04 4.60
N LEU A 185 -35.68 7.81 4.16
CA LEU A 185 -36.68 6.99 3.47
C LEU A 185 -37.79 6.52 4.43
N VAL A 186 -37.42 6.18 5.67
CA VAL A 186 -38.38 5.81 6.72
C VAL A 186 -39.23 7.02 7.10
N ASP A 187 -38.64 8.20 7.26
CA ASP A 187 -39.35 9.46 7.55
C ASP A 187 -40.25 9.88 6.39
N ALA A 188 -39.79 9.74 5.14
CA ALA A 188 -40.61 9.99 3.95
C ALA A 188 -41.80 9.02 3.85
N TYR A 189 -41.61 7.74 4.20
CA TYR A 189 -42.69 6.76 4.24
C TYR A 189 -43.69 7.04 5.37
N GLN A 190 -43.20 7.38 6.57
CA GLN A 190 -44.06 7.69 7.71
C GLN A 190 -44.88 8.97 7.48
N SER A 191 -44.26 10.02 6.95
CA SER A 191 -44.95 11.27 6.59
C SER A 191 -45.96 11.08 5.46
N PHE A 192 -45.67 10.23 4.47
CA PHE A 192 -46.65 9.87 3.44
C PHE A 192 -47.83 9.06 4.02
N ARG A 193 -47.56 8.09 4.90
CA ARG A 193 -48.59 7.29 5.58
C ARG A 193 -49.49 8.13 6.49
N ALA A 194 -48.93 9.10 7.21
CA ALA A 194 -49.66 10.01 8.09
C ALA A 194 -50.54 11.03 7.34
N ARG A 195 -50.39 11.12 6.02
CA ARG A 195 -51.19 12.03 5.16
C ARG A 195 -52.45 11.37 4.60
N TRP A 196 -52.59 10.06 4.76
CA TRP A 196 -53.67 9.23 4.22
C TRP A 196 -54.50 8.51 5.30
N TYR A 197 -54.27 8.84 6.58
CA TYR A 197 -55.08 8.50 7.76
C TYR A 197 -55.39 9.80 8.51
#